data_AF-A0A821UL40-F1
#
_entry.id   AF-A0A821UL40-F1
#
_cell.length_a   1.000
_cell.length_b   1.000
_cell.length_c   1.000
_cell.angle_alpha   90.00
_cell.angle_beta   90.00
_cell.angle_gamma   90.00
#
_symmetry.space_group_name_H-M   'P 1'
#
loop_
_entity.id
_entity.type
_entity.pdbx_description
1 polymer ?
#
loop_
_entity_poly.entity_id
_entity_poly.type
_entity_poly.pdbx_seq_one_letter_code
_entity_poly.pdbx_strand_id
1 'polypeptide(L)'
;HVSSSITKSRQFSTSPTNQILHSRKYRYGAWYLPKNLWQHSLKTEELQDPKILQAEREDPTRKREEQMNARLAPLHGIDAFKEYLVEKNVRRLPKLITDVEQYRRDNPRDLTDSTTELQAKK
;
A
#
# COMPACT_ATOMS: atom_id res chain seq x y z
N HIS A 1 -57.72 -59.14 -10.38
CA HIS A 1 -56.36 -58.78 -10.82
C HIS A 1 -56.43 -57.50 -11.64
N VAL A 2 -56.05 -56.36 -11.05
CA VAL A 2 -56.00 -55.06 -11.72
C VAL A 2 -54.53 -54.70 -11.88
N SER A 3 -54.05 -54.65 -13.12
CA SER A 3 -52.66 -54.32 -13.44
C SER A 3 -52.53 -52.82 -13.66
N SER A 4 -51.90 -52.15 -12.69
CA SER A 4 -51.65 -50.70 -12.71
C SER A 4 -50.55 -50.35 -13.71
N SER A 5 -50.88 -49.58 -14.75
CA SER A 5 -49.90 -49.01 -15.68
C SER A 5 -49.19 -47.83 -15.01
N ILE A 6 -47.92 -47.99 -14.64
CA ILE A 6 -47.08 -46.91 -14.12
C ILE A 6 -46.50 -46.13 -15.31
N THR A 7 -47.05 -44.96 -15.57
CA THR A 7 -46.51 -43.97 -16.50
C THR A 7 -45.26 -43.35 -15.90
N LYS A 8 -44.07 -43.69 -16.41
CA LYS A 8 -42.81 -43.13 -15.93
C LYS A 8 -42.62 -41.73 -16.53
N SER A 9 -42.87 -40.72 -15.70
CA SER A 9 -42.56 -39.31 -15.97
C SER A 9 -41.07 -39.14 -16.32
N ARG A 10 -40.77 -38.68 -17.54
CA ARG A 10 -39.47 -38.11 -17.89
C ARG A 10 -39.58 -36.59 -17.72
N GLN A 11 -39.33 -36.13 -16.51
CA GLN A 11 -39.09 -34.72 -16.23
C GLN A 11 -37.81 -34.31 -17.00
N PHE A 12 -37.95 -33.57 -18.08
CA PHE A 12 -36.83 -32.82 -18.64
C PHE A 12 -36.64 -31.60 -17.74
N SER A 13 -35.63 -31.63 -16.87
CA SER A 13 -35.22 -30.44 -16.14
C SER A 13 -34.73 -29.40 -17.15
N THR A 14 -35.52 -28.34 -17.32
CA THR A 14 -35.08 -27.10 -17.95
C THR A 14 -34.09 -26.42 -17.00
N SER A 15 -32.79 -26.57 -17.25
CA SER A 15 -31.78 -25.71 -16.65
C SER A 15 -31.17 -24.83 -17.75
N PRO A 16 -31.56 -23.54 -17.85
CA PRO A 16 -30.95 -22.63 -18.79
C PRO A 16 -29.84 -21.88 -18.05
N THR A 17 -28.68 -22.51 -17.89
CA THR A 17 -27.46 -21.74 -17.68
C THR A 17 -26.43 -22.26 -18.65
N ASN A 18 -26.57 -21.82 -19.89
CA ASN A 18 -25.45 -21.71 -20.80
C ASN A 18 -24.39 -20.87 -20.08
N GLN A 19 -23.49 -21.54 -19.35
CA GLN A 19 -22.21 -20.96 -19.00
C GLN A 19 -21.47 -20.80 -20.32
N ILE A 20 -21.71 -19.65 -20.96
CA ILE A 20 -20.91 -19.16 -22.05
C ILE A 20 -19.49 -19.12 -21.48
N LEU A 21 -18.67 -20.07 -21.92
CA LEU A 21 -17.24 -20.07 -21.70
C LEU A 21 -16.74 -18.79 -22.39
N HIS A 22 -16.74 -17.69 -21.65
CA HIS A 22 -16.11 -16.47 -22.11
C HIS A 22 -14.64 -16.84 -22.34
N SER A 23 -14.25 -16.93 -23.61
CA SER A 23 -12.85 -16.92 -24.00
C SER A 23 -12.16 -15.85 -23.15
N ARG A 24 -11.21 -16.26 -22.30
CA ARG A 24 -10.42 -15.34 -21.49
C ARG A 24 -9.58 -14.51 -22.47
N LYS A 25 -10.12 -13.37 -22.87
CA LYS A 25 -9.49 -12.44 -23.81
C LYS A 25 -8.43 -11.64 -23.04
N TYR A 26 -7.19 -12.08 -23.08
CA TYR A 26 -6.07 -11.31 -22.53
C TYR A 26 -5.83 -10.05 -23.38
N ARG A 27 -5.47 -8.94 -22.73
CA ARG A 27 -4.99 -7.72 -23.41
C ARG A 27 -3.50 -7.59 -23.12
N TYR A 28 -2.70 -7.41 -24.17
CA TYR A 28 -1.26 -7.14 -24.03
C TYR A 28 -1.06 -5.62 -24.08
N GLY A 29 -1.00 -4.98 -22.91
CA GLY A 29 -0.94 -3.52 -22.77
C GLY A 29 0.44 -2.89 -23.03
N ALA A 30 1.37 -3.61 -23.64
CA ALA A 30 2.79 -3.31 -23.57
C ALA A 30 3.53 -3.54 -24.91
N TRP A 31 2.94 -3.13 -26.04
CA TRP A 31 3.54 -3.25 -27.37
C TRP A 31 4.90 -2.54 -27.53
N TYR A 32 5.20 -1.59 -26.64
CA TYR A 32 6.46 -0.86 -26.55
C TYR A 32 7.50 -1.49 -25.59
N LEU A 33 7.17 -2.57 -24.89
CA LEU A 33 8.10 -3.29 -24.00
C LEU A 33 8.56 -4.62 -24.63
N PRO A 34 9.79 -5.07 -24.35
CA PRO A 34 10.26 -6.38 -24.79
C PRO A 34 9.41 -7.51 -24.15
N LYS A 35 9.22 -8.60 -24.92
CA LYS A 35 8.27 -9.70 -24.61
C LYS A 35 8.41 -10.34 -23.23
N ASN A 36 9.60 -10.28 -22.64
CA ASN A 36 9.92 -10.82 -21.33
C ASN A 36 9.42 -9.96 -20.16
N LEU A 37 9.01 -8.71 -20.43
CA LEU A 37 8.48 -7.79 -19.43
C LEU A 37 6.95 -7.66 -19.50
N TRP A 38 6.29 -8.50 -20.30
CA TRP A 38 4.85 -8.46 -20.45
C TRP A 38 4.17 -9.04 -19.21
N GLN A 39 3.42 -8.21 -18.50
CA GLN A 39 2.54 -8.67 -17.43
C GLN A 39 1.19 -9.09 -18.01
N HIS A 40 0.70 -10.27 -17.62
CA HIS A 40 -0.63 -10.73 -17.98
C HIS A 40 -1.67 -9.94 -17.17
N SER A 41 -2.32 -8.94 -17.78
CA SER A 41 -3.44 -8.23 -17.17
C SER A 41 -4.77 -8.88 -17.56
N LEU A 42 -5.64 -9.06 -16.57
CA LEU A 42 -7.00 -9.56 -16.77
C LEU A 42 -7.84 -8.48 -17.46
N LYS A 43 -8.72 -8.87 -18.38
CA LYS A 43 -9.57 -7.91 -19.10
C LYS A 43 -10.47 -7.08 -18.17
N THR A 44 -10.80 -7.61 -17.00
CA THR A 44 -11.63 -6.98 -15.97
C THR A 44 -10.92 -5.86 -15.21
N GLU A 45 -9.59 -5.83 -15.24
CA GLU A 45 -8.81 -4.77 -14.60
C GLU A 45 -8.86 -3.50 -15.46
N GLU A 46 -9.16 -2.36 -14.82
CA GLU A 46 -9.18 -1.06 -15.47
C GLU A 46 -7.74 -0.59 -15.72
N LEU A 47 -7.50 0.03 -16.88
CA LEU A 47 -6.19 0.57 -17.22
C LEU A 47 -5.97 1.84 -16.38
N GLN A 48 -5.15 1.75 -15.34
CA GLN A 48 -4.78 2.90 -14.52
C GLN A 48 -3.55 3.61 -15.10
N ASP A 49 -3.55 4.94 -15.06
CA ASP A 49 -2.40 5.75 -15.45
C ASP A 49 -1.23 5.46 -14.48
N PRO A 50 -0.02 5.16 -14.97
CA PRO A 50 1.15 4.93 -14.12
C PRO A 50 1.43 6.09 -13.14
N LYS A 51 1.04 7.32 -13.45
CA LYS A 51 1.16 8.46 -12.53
C LYS A 51 0.23 8.35 -11.33
N ILE A 52 -0.98 7.83 -11.54
CA ILE A 52 -1.96 7.60 -10.47
C ILE A 52 -1.46 6.49 -9.54
N LEU A 53 -0.89 5.43 -10.11
CA LEU A 53 -0.26 4.34 -9.35
C LEU A 53 0.94 4.81 -8.52
N GLN A 54 1.73 5.74 -9.04
CA GLN A 54 2.84 6.35 -8.29
C GLN A 54 2.32 7.20 -7.13
N ALA A 55 1.35 8.08 -7.38
CA ALA A 55 0.74 8.89 -6.34
C ALA A 55 0.12 8.04 -5.21
N GLU A 56 -0.64 7.01 -5.56
CA GLU A 56 -1.25 6.09 -4.59
C GLU A 56 -0.21 5.30 -3.78
N ARG A 57 0.96 5.00 -4.36
CA ARG A 57 2.07 4.38 -3.63
C ARG A 57 2.80 5.37 -2.74
N GLU A 58 2.96 6.62 -3.18
CA GLU A 58 3.67 7.68 -2.45
C GLU A 58 2.93 8.06 -1.17
N ASP A 59 1.60 8.12 -1.20
CA ASP A 59 0.75 8.48 -0.05
C ASP A 59 0.98 7.63 1.22
N PRO A 60 0.96 6.29 1.19
CA PRO A 60 1.21 5.48 2.38
C PRO A 60 2.66 5.54 2.85
N THR A 61 3.63 5.66 1.93
CA THR A 61 5.05 5.86 2.32
C THR A 61 5.23 7.19 3.04
N ARG A 62 4.66 8.26 2.50
CA ARG A 62 4.74 9.59 3.11
C ARG A 62 4.11 9.63 4.50
N LYS A 63 2.93 9.01 4.68
CA LYS A 63 2.30 8.88 5.99
C LYS A 63 3.17 8.10 6.99
N ARG A 64 3.85 7.05 6.55
CA ARG A 64 4.77 6.28 7.41
C ARG A 64 6.00 7.11 7.78
N GLU A 65 6.54 7.88 6.85
CA GLU A 65 7.66 8.79 7.09
C GLU A 65 7.29 9.86 8.12
N GLU A 66 6.12 10.50 7.98
CA GLU A 66 5.62 11.49 8.94
C GLU A 66 5.44 10.89 10.35
N GLN A 67 4.86 9.69 10.45
CA GLN A 67 4.70 8.99 11.73
C GLN A 67 6.04 8.61 12.37
N MET A 68 7.03 8.22 11.57
CA MET A 68 8.37 7.93 12.07
C MET A 68 9.05 9.21 12.57
N ASN A 69 8.95 10.31 11.83
CA ASN A 69 9.51 11.60 12.23
C ASN A 69 8.92 12.08 13.56
N ALA A 70 7.60 11.91 13.77
CA ALA A 70 6.95 12.21 15.04
C ALA A 70 7.54 11.41 16.21
N ARG A 71 7.83 10.12 16.02
CA ARG A 71 8.46 9.26 17.05
C ARG A 71 9.91 9.61 17.31
N LEU A 72 10.62 10.10 16.30
CA LEU A 72 12.02 10.48 16.40
C LEU A 72 12.21 11.87 17.00
N ALA A 73 11.24 12.77 16.84
CA ALA A 73 11.28 14.13 17.35
C ALA A 73 11.65 14.26 18.84
N PRO A 74 11.08 13.48 19.78
CA PRO A 74 11.46 13.61 21.19
C PRO A 74 12.79 12.93 21.55
N LEU A 75 13.39 12.17 20.64
CA LEU A 75 14.60 11.38 20.94
C LEU A 75 15.86 12.24 20.80
N HIS A 76 16.70 12.20 21.84
CA HIS A 76 18.02 12.84 21.82
C HIS A 76 18.97 12.24 20.77
N GLY A 77 18.70 11.01 20.30
CA GLY A 77 19.49 10.37 19.25
C GLY A 77 19.53 11.14 17.94
N ILE A 78 18.48 11.91 17.60
CA ILE A 78 18.48 12.79 16.43
C ILE A 78 19.43 13.97 16.62
N ASP A 79 19.55 14.48 17.84
CA ASP A 79 20.45 15.59 18.16
C ASP A 79 21.91 15.12 18.08
N ALA A 80 22.22 13.98 18.69
CA ALA A 80 23.54 13.36 18.59
C ALA A 80 23.91 13.03 17.13
N PHE A 81 22.95 12.56 16.33
CA PHE A 81 23.17 12.29 14.91
C PHE A 81 23.43 13.57 14.12
N LYS A 82 22.72 14.66 14.41
CA LYS A 82 22.96 15.98 13.82
C LYS A 82 24.34 16.52 14.18
N GLU A 83 24.74 16.43 15.44
CA GLU A 83 26.08 16.83 15.91
C GLU A 83 27.18 16.04 15.21
N TYR A 84 27.01 14.72 15.08
CA TYR A 84 27.93 13.86 14.33
C TYR A 84 28.08 14.31 12.87
N LEU A 85 26.98 14.66 12.19
CA LEU A 85 27.03 15.13 10.81
C LEU A 85 27.79 16.46 10.67
N VAL A 86 27.65 17.35 11.66
CA VAL A 86 28.41 18.60 11.74
C VAL A 86 29.90 18.31 11.95
N GLU A 87 30.24 17.39 12.87
CA GLU A 87 31.62 16.97 13.13
C GLU A 87 32.28 16.38 11.87
N LYS A 88 31.52 15.63 11.07
CA LYS A 88 31.99 15.07 9.79
C LYS A 88 31.97 16.05 8.62
N ASN A 89 31.66 17.33 8.86
CA ASN A 89 31.57 18.38 7.84
C ASN A 89 30.67 17.98 6.65
N VAL A 90 29.58 17.27 6.93
CA VAL A 90 28.62 16.85 5.90
C VAL A 90 27.88 18.09 5.39
N ARG A 91 28.15 18.49 4.14
CA ARG A 91 27.61 19.72 3.55
C ARG A 91 26.08 19.74 3.43
N ARG A 92 25.45 18.57 3.28
CA ARG A 92 24.00 18.45 3.09
C ARG A 92 23.42 17.56 4.18
N LEU A 93 22.60 18.16 5.05
CA LEU A 93 21.86 17.39 6.04
C LEU A 93 20.84 16.46 5.36
N PRO A 94 20.68 15.23 5.87
CA PRO A 94 19.60 14.35 5.46
C PRO A 94 18.24 15.01 5.66
N LYS A 95 17.28 14.71 4.78
CA LYS A 95 15.89 15.18 4.89
C LYS A 95 15.28 14.84 6.26
N LEU A 96 15.65 13.69 6.82
CA LEU A 96 15.27 13.29 8.17
C LEU A 96 15.49 14.39 9.22
N ILE A 97 16.68 15.02 9.23
CA ILE A 97 17.01 16.07 10.21
C ILE A 97 16.13 17.30 9.99
N THR A 98 15.95 17.72 8.73
CA THR A 98 15.12 18.89 8.43
C THR A 98 13.66 18.66 8.79
N ASP A 99 13.15 17.46 8.52
CA ASP A 99 11.75 17.11 8.71
C ASP A 99 11.42 16.92 10.20
N VAL A 100 12.34 16.31 10.97
CA VAL A 100 12.19 16.18 12.43
C VAL A 100 12.26 17.55 13.10
N GLU A 101 13.20 18.42 12.71
CA GLU A 101 13.28 19.79 13.25
C GLU A 101 12.03 20.60 12.91
N GLN A 102 11.48 20.43 11.70
CA GLN A 102 10.24 21.07 11.31
C GLN A 102 9.06 20.55 12.15
N TYR A 103 8.96 19.23 12.34
CA TYR A 103 7.94 18.63 13.19
C TYR A 103 7.99 19.19 14.62
N ARG A 104 9.20 19.35 15.20
CA ARG A 104 9.39 19.93 16.54
C ARG A 104 8.92 21.38 16.63
N ARG A 105 9.14 22.18 15.58
CA ARG A 105 8.63 23.57 15.52
C ARG A 105 7.12 23.61 15.45
N ASP A 106 6.53 22.72 14.65
CA ASP A 106 5.09 22.71 14.41
C ASP A 106 4.32 22.10 15.60
N ASN A 107 4.94 21.19 16.37
CA ASN A 107 4.31 20.47 17.48
C ASN A 107 5.13 20.55 18.79
N PRO A 108 5.28 21.74 19.41
CA PRO A 108 6.15 21.91 20.58
C PRO A 108 5.65 21.21 21.85
N ARG A 109 4.37 20.86 21.93
CA ARG A 109 3.75 20.22 23.12
C ARG A 109 4.02 18.72 23.20
N ASP A 110 4.16 18.05 22.06
CA ASP A 110 4.33 16.60 22.01
C ASP A 110 5.72 16.13 22.50
N LEU A 111 6.69 17.05 22.63
CA LEU A 111 8.02 16.71 23.12
C LEU A 111 8.06 16.45 24.64
N THR A 112 7.23 17.16 25.42
CA THR A 112 7.34 17.17 26.89
C THR A 112 6.83 15.89 27.54
N ASP A 113 5.86 15.24 26.91
CA ASP A 113 5.15 14.09 27.46
C ASP A 113 6.04 12.83 27.44
N SER A 114 6.84 12.66 26.39
CA SER A 114 7.79 11.55 26.25
C SER A 114 9.00 11.63 27.20
N THR A 115 9.48 12.83 27.54
CA THR A 115 10.59 13.00 28.51
C THR A 115 10.11 12.74 29.94
N THR A 116 8.90 13.17 30.29
CA THR A 116 8.33 12.95 31.63
C THR A 116 7.95 11.49 31.86
N GLU A 117 7.47 10.77 30.84
CA GLU A 117 7.10 9.35 30.99
C GLU A 117 8.32 8.42 31.18
N LEU A 118 9.47 8.73 30.57
CA LEU A 118 10.71 7.97 30.76
C LEU A 118 11.34 8.18 32.14
N GLN A 119 11.16 9.36 32.75
CA GLN A 119 11.65 9.62 34.11
C GLN A 119 10.73 9.07 35.20
N ALA A 120 9.44 8.88 34.92
CA ALA A 120 8.47 8.32 35.88
C ALA A 120 8.55 6.79 36.06
N LYS A 121 9.29 6.08 35.20
CA LYS A 121 9.46 4.60 35.25
C LYS A 121 10.81 4.17 35.85
N LYS A 122 11.49 5.06 36.57
CA LYS A 122 12.79 4.82 37.20
C LYS A 122 12.69 5.02 38.71
#